data_AF-A0A7W0BXV5-F1
#
_entry.id   AF-A0A7W0BXV5-F1
#
_cell.length_a   1.000
_cell.length_b   1.000
_cell.length_c   1.000
_cell.angle_alpha   90.00
_cell.angle_beta   90.00
_cell.angle_gamma   90.00
#
_symmetry.space_group_name_H-M   'P 1'
#
loop_
_entity.id
_entity.type
_entity.pdbx_description
1 polymer ?
#
loop_
_entity_poly.entity_id
_entity_poly.type
_entity_poly.pdbx_seq_one_letter_code
_entity_poly.pdbx_strand_id
1 'polypeptide(L)'
;MGKFSKYLIFLAIGVFFTLETFHIIDVYWTNLWPLLMFALGVTIHVFYFLSGSRKNLAFLLLPGGMSLSLGNLVLSDDNYHFVWSLYLLGMALGLFEWQIFGENEDFSTPVMLSAALAVLIMFSDGFSYIYLWPFLFVGGCVYLIYYKKQYVSSLLKIIKPTR
;
A
#
# COMPACT_ATOMS: atom_id res chain seq x y z
N MET A 1 -2.98 -32.89 -10.94
CA MET A 1 -3.97 -32.04 -10.22
C MET A 1 -3.98 -30.66 -10.85
N GLY A 2 -4.99 -30.41 -11.68
CA GLY A 2 -5.02 -29.34 -12.68
C GLY A 2 -5.44 -27.98 -12.14
N LYS A 3 -5.21 -26.95 -12.95
CA LYS A 3 -5.52 -25.53 -12.71
C LYS A 3 -6.88 -25.26 -12.03
N PHE A 4 -7.88 -26.12 -12.28
CA PHE A 4 -9.21 -26.09 -11.68
C PHE A 4 -9.21 -26.11 -10.13
N SER A 5 -8.33 -26.89 -9.51
CA SER A 5 -8.24 -27.00 -8.04
C SER A 5 -7.87 -25.67 -7.38
N LYS A 6 -7.11 -24.81 -8.07
CA LYS A 6 -6.71 -23.50 -7.53
C LYS A 6 -7.89 -22.54 -7.44
N TYR A 7 -8.74 -22.52 -8.47
CA TYR A 7 -9.92 -21.67 -8.49
C TYR A 7 -10.95 -22.07 -7.42
N LEU A 8 -11.12 -23.38 -7.17
CA LEU A 8 -11.97 -23.86 -6.08
C LEU A 8 -11.47 -23.42 -4.70
N ILE A 9 -10.16 -23.39 -4.47
CA ILE A 9 -9.58 -22.89 -3.21
C ILE A 9 -9.86 -21.40 -3.04
N PHE A 10 -9.63 -20.59 -4.07
CA PHE A 10 -9.94 -19.15 -4.02
C PHE A 10 -11.44 -18.89 -3.83
N LEU A 11 -12.29 -19.67 -4.48
CA LEU A 11 -13.75 -19.60 -4.30
C LEU A 11 -14.14 -19.94 -2.86
N ALA A 12 -13.62 -21.03 -2.30
CA ALA A 12 -13.90 -21.45 -0.92
C ALA A 12 -13.46 -20.39 0.09
N ILE A 13 -12.28 -19.79 -0.11
CA ILE A 13 -11.80 -18.68 0.70
C ILE A 13 -12.75 -17.48 0.61
N GLY A 14 -13.17 -17.10 -0.61
CA GLY A 14 -14.09 -15.98 -0.81
C GLY A 14 -15.46 -16.21 -0.18
N VAL A 15 -16.01 -17.42 -0.31
CA VAL A 15 -17.28 -17.82 0.33
C VAL A 15 -17.15 -17.78 1.85
N PHE A 16 -16.07 -18.35 2.40
CA PHE A 16 -15.81 -18.31 3.84
C PHE A 16 -15.78 -16.88 4.38
N PHE A 17 -15.01 -15.99 3.75
CA PHE A 17 -14.96 -14.58 4.15
C PHE A 17 -16.31 -13.87 4.02
N THR A 18 -17.07 -14.17 2.97
CA THR A 18 -18.41 -13.59 2.78
C THR A 18 -19.36 -14.02 3.91
N LEU A 19 -19.33 -15.30 4.28
CA LEU A 19 -20.13 -15.83 5.37
C LEU A 19 -19.77 -15.20 6.72
N GLU A 20 -18.47 -14.93 6.94
CA GLU A 20 -18.00 -14.20 8.12
C GLU A 20 -18.49 -12.74 8.08
N THR A 21 -18.28 -12.01 6.99
CA THR A 21 -18.72 -10.60 6.88
C THR A 21 -20.23 -10.40 7.15
N PHE A 22 -21.07 -11.38 6.82
CA PHE A 22 -22.50 -11.33 7.11
C PHE A 22 -22.89 -11.94 8.47
N HIS A 23 -21.91 -12.29 9.31
CA HIS A 23 -22.09 -12.93 10.62
C HIS A 23 -22.93 -14.22 10.53
N ILE A 24 -22.81 -14.95 9.42
CA ILE A 24 -23.44 -16.27 9.23
C ILE A 24 -22.57 -17.34 9.91
N ILE A 25 -21.25 -17.13 9.91
CA ILE A 25 -20.29 -17.89 10.72
C ILE A 25 -19.47 -16.90 11.54
N ASP A 26 -19.43 -17.06 12.86
CA ASP A 26 -18.67 -16.16 13.73
C ASP A 26 -17.31 -16.78 14.07
N VAL A 27 -16.36 -16.65 13.13
CA VAL A 27 -14.94 -16.93 13.40
C VAL A 27 -14.29 -15.64 13.85
N TYR A 28 -14.56 -15.24 15.10
CA TYR A 28 -14.19 -13.93 15.61
C TYR A 28 -12.67 -13.83 15.83
N TRP A 29 -11.97 -13.27 14.85
CA TRP A 29 -10.58 -12.85 15.01
C TRP A 29 -10.43 -11.41 14.55
N THR A 30 -10.58 -10.47 15.49
CA THR A 30 -10.62 -9.01 15.27
C THR A 30 -9.48 -8.50 14.38
N ASN A 31 -8.31 -9.12 14.49
CA ASN A 31 -7.09 -8.70 13.78
C ASN A 31 -6.91 -9.36 12.40
N LEU A 32 -7.72 -10.37 12.05
CA LEU A 32 -7.57 -11.10 10.79
C LEU A 32 -7.80 -10.20 9.57
N TRP A 33 -8.82 -9.34 9.63
CA TRP A 33 -9.17 -8.41 8.56
C TRP A 33 -8.07 -7.35 8.33
N PRO A 34 -7.64 -6.59 9.35
CA PRO A 34 -6.49 -5.70 9.24
C PRO A 34 -5.21 -6.37 8.73
N LEU A 35 -4.90 -7.57 9.21
CA LEU A 35 -3.72 -8.32 8.79
C LEU A 35 -3.78 -8.71 7.30
N LEU A 36 -4.96 -9.12 6.83
CA LEU A 36 -5.17 -9.44 5.42
C LEU A 36 -4.99 -8.20 4.53
N MET A 37 -5.52 -7.05 4.94
CA MET A 37 -5.36 -5.79 4.21
C MET A 37 -3.89 -5.34 4.19
N PHE A 38 -3.18 -5.47 5.31
CA PHE A 38 -1.74 -5.22 5.37
C PHE A 38 -0.98 -6.11 4.38
N ALA A 39 -1.24 -7.41 4.41
CA ALA A 39 -0.59 -8.38 3.53
C ALA A 39 -0.89 -8.08 2.05
N LEU A 40 -2.12 -7.67 1.73
CA LEU A 40 -2.53 -7.26 0.39
C LEU A 40 -1.78 -6.00 -0.05
N GLY A 41 -1.70 -4.97 0.80
CA GLY A 41 -0.95 -3.74 0.54
C GLY A 41 0.54 -4.01 0.26
N VAL A 42 1.18 -4.83 1.10
CA VAL A 42 2.58 -5.25 0.92
C VAL A 42 2.75 -6.03 -0.39
N THR A 43 1.86 -7.00 -0.66
CA THR A 43 1.92 -7.83 -1.87
C THR A 43 1.81 -6.98 -3.12
N ILE A 44 0.93 -5.98 -3.15
CA ILE A 44 0.78 -5.06 -4.27
C ILE A 44 2.06 -4.26 -4.53
N HIS A 45 2.65 -3.68 -3.49
CA HIS A 45 3.89 -2.91 -3.63
C HIS A 45 5.04 -3.81 -4.11
N VAL A 46 5.23 -4.97 -3.47
CA VAL A 46 6.25 -5.94 -3.86
C VAL A 46 6.05 -6.38 -5.31
N PHE A 47 4.83 -6.72 -5.71
CA PHE A 47 4.51 -7.11 -7.08
C PHE A 47 4.80 -5.99 -8.09
N TYR A 48 4.43 -4.76 -7.78
CA TYR A 48 4.67 -3.60 -8.62
C TYR A 48 6.17 -3.37 -8.84
N PHE A 49 6.95 -3.37 -7.75
CA PHE A 49 8.39 -3.13 -7.81
C PHE A 49 9.16 -4.29 -8.45
N LEU A 50 8.77 -5.54 -8.18
CA LEU A 50 9.34 -6.72 -8.85
C LEU A 50 9.00 -6.78 -10.34
N SER A 51 7.86 -6.19 -10.75
CA SER A 51 7.48 -6.03 -12.15
C SER A 51 8.34 -5.03 -12.91
N GLY A 52 9.38 -4.44 -12.29
CA GLY A 52 10.26 -3.45 -12.91
C GLY A 52 9.67 -2.05 -12.94
N SER A 53 8.72 -1.74 -12.05
CA SER A 53 8.04 -0.43 -11.98
C SER A 53 7.43 -0.03 -13.33
N ARG A 54 6.73 -0.98 -13.96
CA ARG A 54 6.02 -0.75 -15.21
C ARG A 54 4.94 0.31 -15.00
N LYS A 55 5.05 1.42 -15.71
CA LYS A 55 4.19 2.60 -15.50
C LYS A 55 2.70 2.30 -15.64
N ASN A 56 2.32 1.38 -16.54
CA ASN A 56 0.94 0.95 -16.73
C ASN A 56 0.35 0.18 -15.54
N LEU A 57 1.17 -0.19 -14.55
CA LEU A 57 0.75 -0.84 -13.30
C LEU A 57 0.79 0.11 -12.10
N ALA A 58 1.25 1.37 -12.28
CA ALA A 58 1.42 2.31 -11.17
C ALA A 58 0.11 2.65 -10.46
N PHE A 59 -1.03 2.55 -11.15
CA PHE A 59 -2.37 2.71 -10.58
C PHE A 59 -2.65 1.74 -9.42
N LEU A 60 -1.95 0.60 -9.34
CA LEU A 60 -2.09 -0.37 -8.25
C LEU A 60 -1.53 0.17 -6.92
N LEU A 61 -0.63 1.15 -6.95
CA LEU A 61 -0.03 1.73 -5.75
C LEU A 61 -1.06 2.48 -4.90
N LEU A 62 -2.12 3.02 -5.51
CA LEU A 62 -3.23 3.65 -4.79
C LEU A 62 -3.98 2.67 -3.86
N PRO A 63 -4.61 1.59 -4.36
CA PRO A 63 -5.24 0.59 -3.49
C PRO A 63 -4.20 -0.14 -2.62
N GLY A 64 -2.95 -0.25 -3.07
CA GLY A 64 -1.84 -0.74 -2.26
C GLY A 64 -1.60 0.10 -1.00
N GLY A 65 -1.48 1.43 -1.14
CA GLY A 65 -1.22 2.37 -0.05
C GLY A 65 -2.37 2.45 0.95
N MET A 66 -3.61 2.46 0.45
CA MET A 66 -4.81 2.36 1.29
C MET A 66 -4.83 1.04 2.08
N SER A 67 -4.58 -0.09 1.44
CA SER A 67 -4.60 -1.40 2.12
C SER A 67 -3.49 -1.53 3.17
N LEU A 68 -2.30 -0.96 2.90
CA LEU A 68 -1.20 -0.89 3.87
C LEU A 68 -1.58 -0.07 5.11
N SER A 69 -2.28 1.05 4.92
CA SER A 69 -2.75 1.88 6.04
C SER A 69 -3.75 1.16 6.95
N LEU A 70 -4.61 0.31 6.38
CA LEU A 70 -5.54 -0.52 7.15
C LEU A 70 -4.82 -1.57 8.00
N GLY A 71 -3.58 -1.93 7.67
CA GLY A 71 -2.75 -2.79 8.52
C GLY A 71 -2.45 -2.23 9.90
N ASN A 72 -2.47 -0.91 10.07
CA ASN A 72 -2.29 -0.30 11.38
C ASN A 72 -3.47 -0.57 12.34
N LEU A 73 -4.63 -1.00 11.84
CA LEU A 73 -5.72 -1.50 12.69
C LEU A 73 -5.33 -2.76 13.47
N VAL A 74 -4.27 -3.49 13.08
CA VAL A 74 -3.71 -4.58 13.89
C VAL A 74 -3.09 -4.05 15.20
N LEU A 75 -2.62 -2.80 15.20
CA LEU A 75 -1.81 -2.21 16.27
C LEU A 75 -2.59 -1.28 17.20
N SER A 76 -3.82 -0.91 16.84
CA SER A 76 -4.57 0.11 17.56
C SER A 76 -6.01 -0.35 17.74
N ASP A 77 -6.39 -0.55 19.01
CA ASP A 77 -7.78 -0.73 19.41
C ASP A 77 -8.44 0.66 19.53
N ASP A 78 -9.50 0.85 18.74
CA ASP A 78 -10.62 1.78 18.99
C ASP A 78 -10.48 3.28 18.71
N ASN A 79 -9.33 3.82 18.32
CA ASN A 79 -9.26 5.25 17.98
C ASN A 79 -9.67 5.53 16.51
N TYR A 80 -10.94 5.91 16.32
CA TYR A 80 -11.55 6.21 15.01
C TYR A 80 -10.88 7.37 14.26
N HIS A 81 -10.54 8.48 14.93
CA HIS A 81 -9.90 9.63 14.28
C HIS A 81 -8.50 9.26 13.79
N PHE A 82 -7.80 8.50 14.62
CA PHE A 82 -6.48 7.98 14.30
C PHE A 82 -6.49 7.07 13.06
N VAL A 83 -7.42 6.12 12.96
CA VAL A 83 -7.58 5.24 11.79
C VAL A 83 -7.85 6.05 10.52
N TRP A 84 -8.74 7.04 10.61
CA TRP A 84 -9.07 7.92 9.48
C TRP A 84 -7.85 8.67 8.96
N SER A 85 -7.01 9.16 9.88
CA SER A 85 -5.80 9.90 9.52
C SER A 85 -4.80 9.04 8.75
N LEU A 86 -4.60 7.79 9.19
CA LEU A 86 -3.72 6.84 8.52
C LEU A 86 -4.27 6.43 7.17
N TYR A 87 -5.60 6.27 7.05
CA TYR A 87 -6.23 5.95 5.77
C TYR A 87 -6.04 7.06 4.73
N LEU A 88 -6.23 8.32 5.14
CA LEU A 88 -5.94 9.49 4.31
C LEU A 88 -4.45 9.57 3.95
N LEU A 89 -3.56 9.23 4.88
CA LEU A 89 -2.13 9.19 4.60
C LEU A 89 -1.76 8.07 3.61
N GLY A 90 -2.39 6.90 3.72
CA GLY A 90 -2.25 5.79 2.77
C GLY A 90 -2.75 6.16 1.38
N MET A 91 -3.87 6.88 1.29
CA MET A 91 -4.37 7.45 0.03
C MET A 91 -3.37 8.46 -0.56
N ALA A 92 -2.87 9.40 0.25
CA ALA A 92 -1.91 10.41 -0.18
C ALA A 92 -0.64 9.77 -0.75
N LEU A 93 -0.09 8.79 -0.05
CA LEU A 93 1.12 8.09 -0.47
C LEU A 93 0.89 7.22 -1.72
N GLY A 94 -0.22 6.49 -1.79
CA GLY A 94 -0.54 5.69 -2.97
C GLY A 94 -0.74 6.55 -4.23
N LEU A 95 -1.38 7.73 -4.10
CA LEU A 95 -1.50 8.71 -5.18
C LEU A 95 -0.14 9.32 -5.56
N PHE A 96 0.68 9.66 -4.56
CA PHE A 96 2.01 10.23 -4.77
C PHE A 96 2.94 9.24 -5.50
N GLU A 97 2.93 7.99 -5.09
CA GLU A 97 3.66 6.92 -5.76
C GLU A 97 3.16 6.70 -7.18
N TRP A 98 1.84 6.67 -7.40
CA TRP A 98 1.29 6.59 -8.74
C TRP A 98 1.72 7.78 -9.60
N GLN A 99 1.70 9.01 -9.07
CA GLN A 99 2.19 10.20 -9.78
C GLN A 99 3.67 10.11 -10.16
N ILE A 100 4.54 9.60 -9.27
CA ILE A 100 5.98 9.46 -9.55
C ILE A 100 6.25 8.37 -10.58
N PHE A 101 5.55 7.24 -10.47
CA PHE A 101 5.88 6.06 -11.26
C PHE A 101 4.96 5.81 -12.47
N GLY A 102 3.87 6.54 -12.60
CA GLY A 102 2.91 6.48 -13.71
C GLY A 102 3.34 7.27 -14.95
N GLU A 103 2.42 7.42 -15.92
CA GLU A 103 2.64 8.23 -17.12
C GLU A 103 1.86 9.53 -17.06
N ASN A 104 2.55 10.65 -16.86
CA ASN A 104 1.99 12.01 -16.97
C ASN A 104 0.71 12.24 -16.15
N GLU A 105 0.61 11.60 -14.99
CA GLU A 105 -0.49 11.80 -14.06
C GLU A 105 -0.14 12.92 -13.08
N ASP A 106 -1.01 13.93 -12.95
CA ASP A 106 -0.87 14.98 -11.93
C ASP A 106 -1.97 14.82 -10.87
N PHE A 107 -1.57 14.27 -9.73
CA PHE A 107 -2.40 14.11 -8.54
C PHE A 107 -1.94 15.05 -7.42
N SER A 108 -1.21 16.12 -7.73
CA SER A 108 -0.60 16.99 -6.70
C SER A 108 -1.67 17.58 -5.77
N THR A 109 -2.79 18.04 -6.33
CA THR A 109 -3.92 18.56 -5.53
C THR A 109 -4.52 17.52 -4.58
N PRO A 110 -4.97 16.33 -5.05
CA PRO A 110 -5.51 15.32 -4.14
C PRO A 110 -4.47 14.75 -3.18
N VAL A 111 -3.19 14.63 -3.56
CA VAL A 111 -2.09 14.24 -2.67
C VAL A 111 -1.93 15.25 -1.54
N MET A 112 -1.81 16.54 -1.87
CA MET A 112 -1.64 17.59 -0.86
C MET A 112 -2.85 17.70 0.06
N LEU A 113 -4.07 17.60 -0.49
CA LEU A 113 -5.29 17.66 0.30
C LEU A 113 -5.39 16.48 1.28
N SER A 114 -5.19 15.25 0.80
CA SER A 114 -5.27 14.05 1.65
C SER A 114 -4.15 14.02 2.70
N ALA A 115 -2.93 14.42 2.34
CA ALA A 115 -1.82 14.54 3.29
C ALA A 115 -2.07 15.62 4.35
N ALA A 116 -2.56 16.81 3.96
CA ALA A 116 -2.86 17.89 4.88
C ALA A 116 -3.98 17.50 5.86
N LEU A 117 -5.06 16.88 5.38
CA LEU A 117 -6.15 16.39 6.23
C LEU A 117 -5.67 15.27 7.17
N ALA A 118 -4.84 14.34 6.69
CA ALA A 118 -4.25 13.31 7.53
C ALA A 118 -3.47 13.94 8.70
N VAL A 119 -2.59 14.90 8.40
CA VAL A 119 -1.78 15.59 9.41
C VAL A 119 -2.64 16.35 10.41
N LEU A 120 -3.65 17.10 9.95
CA LEU A 120 -4.55 17.84 10.83
C LEU A 120 -5.27 16.92 11.83
N ILE A 121 -5.75 15.76 11.38
CA ILE A 121 -6.44 14.79 12.24
C ILE A 121 -5.46 14.11 13.20
N MET A 122 -4.22 13.82 12.76
CA MET A 122 -3.18 13.26 13.64
C MET A 122 -2.86 14.21 14.81
N PHE A 123 -2.75 15.51 14.54
CA PHE A 123 -2.45 16.50 15.58
C PHE A 123 -3.61 16.75 16.55
N SER A 124 -4.87 16.56 16.10
CA SER A 124 -6.01 16.74 17.00
C SER A 124 -6.10 15.68 18.10
N ASP A 125 -5.44 14.53 17.93
CA ASP A 125 -5.75 13.32 18.70
C ASP A 125 -4.55 12.65 19.39
N GLY A 126 -3.45 13.38 19.60
CA GLY A 126 -2.31 12.90 20.39
C GLY A 126 -1.49 11.79 19.69
N PHE A 127 -1.09 12.01 18.45
CA PHE A 127 -0.38 11.06 17.60
C PHE A 127 0.90 10.44 18.22
N SER A 128 1.06 9.12 18.05
CA SER A 128 2.30 8.38 18.36
C SER A 128 3.06 7.97 17.09
N TYR A 129 4.37 8.23 17.05
CA TYR A 129 5.22 7.94 15.89
C TYR A 129 5.33 6.46 15.52
N ILE A 130 4.97 5.55 16.43
CA ILE A 130 5.06 4.10 16.21
C ILE A 130 4.25 3.65 14.97
N TYR A 131 3.20 4.39 14.63
CA TYR A 131 2.28 4.04 13.55
C TYR A 131 2.70 4.55 12.17
N LEU A 132 3.79 5.32 12.08
CA LEU A 132 4.39 5.72 10.80
C LEU A 132 5.23 4.61 10.15
N TRP A 133 5.50 3.52 10.89
CA TRP A 133 6.37 2.43 10.44
C TRP A 133 6.02 1.84 9.06
N PRO A 134 4.76 1.68 8.61
CA PRO A 134 4.47 1.09 7.30
C PRO A 134 4.81 2.09 6.19
N PHE A 135 4.62 3.38 6.46
CA PHE A 135 4.92 4.45 5.50
C PHE A 135 6.43 4.68 5.38
N LEU A 136 7.17 4.56 6.49
CA LEU A 136 8.63 4.54 6.46
C LEU A 136 9.17 3.33 5.69
N PHE A 137 8.53 2.16 5.84
CA PHE A 137 8.90 0.96 5.09
C PHE A 137 8.70 1.13 3.58
N VAL A 138 7.54 1.67 3.18
CA VAL A 138 7.23 1.99 1.78
C VAL A 138 8.21 3.05 1.23
N GLY A 139 8.44 4.14 1.98
CA GLY A 139 9.40 5.17 1.61
C GLY A 139 10.83 4.64 1.48
N GLY A 140 11.26 3.73 2.36
CA GLY A 140 12.55 3.04 2.27
C GLY A 140 12.67 2.18 1.01
N CYS A 141 11.61 1.44 0.68
CA CYS A 141 11.55 0.63 -0.55
C CYS A 141 11.64 1.51 -1.81
N VAL A 142 10.89 2.61 -1.85
CA VAL A 142 10.94 3.61 -2.93
C VAL A 142 12.35 4.20 -3.07
N TYR A 143 12.96 4.61 -1.95
CA TYR A 143 14.30 5.19 -1.93
C TYR A 143 15.36 4.22 -2.48
N LEU A 144 15.38 2.96 -2.00
CA LEU A 144 16.33 1.95 -2.44
C LEU A 144 16.21 1.66 -3.94
N ILE A 145 14.99 1.66 -4.48
CA ILE A 145 14.73 1.40 -5.89
C ILE A 145 15.15 2.59 -6.76
N TYR A 146 14.90 3.82 -6.30
CA TYR A 146 15.38 5.02 -6.98
C TYR A 146 16.91 5.04 -7.06
N TYR A 147 17.58 4.69 -5.96
CA TYR A 147 19.03 4.61 -5.90
C TYR A 147 19.60 3.53 -6.84
N LYS A 148 18.98 2.34 -6.86
CA LYS A 148 19.34 1.26 -7.80
C LYS A 148 19.19 1.70 -9.26
N LYS A 149 18.12 2.42 -9.60
CA LYS A 149 17.87 2.91 -10.97
C LYS A 149 18.94 3.92 -11.41
N GLN A 150 19.36 4.83 -10.52
CA GLN A 150 20.47 5.74 -10.80
C GLN A 150 21.80 5.00 -10.99
N TYR A 151 22.10 4.02 -10.14
CA TYR A 151 23.33 3.23 -10.21
C TYR A 151 23.45 2.41 -11.50
N VAL A 152 22.37 1.78 -11.95
CA VAL A 152 22.36 1.04 -13.22
C VAL A 152 22.50 1.98 -14.43
N SER A 153 21.87 3.14 -14.39
CA SER A 153 21.97 4.16 -15.44
C SER A 153 23.40 4.73 -15.55
N SER A 154 24.07 4.99 -14.43
CA SER A 154 25.45 5.45 -14.41
C SER A 154 26.42 4.38 -14.92
N LEU A 155 26.25 3.11 -14.54
CA LEU A 155 27.03 2.00 -15.08
C LEU A 155 26.88 1.84 -16.60
N LEU A 156 25.65 1.96 -17.13
CA LEU A 156 25.40 1.86 -18.56
C LEU A 156 26.12 2.98 -19.36
N LYS A 157 26.22 4.19 -18.80
CA LYS A 157 26.98 5.30 -19.41
C LYS A 157 28.50 5.04 -19.42
N ILE A 158 29.03 4.31 -18.44
CA ILE A 158 30.45 3.94 -18.39
C ILE A 158 30.74 2.83 -19.42
N ILE A 159 29.84 1.85 -19.57
CA ILE A 159 30.03 0.68 -20.44
C ILE A 159 29.75 1.01 -21.92
N LYS A 160 28.82 1.93 -22.21
CA LYS A 160 28.59 2.48 -23.55
C LYS A 160 28.80 4.00 -23.51
N PRO A 161 30.05 4.48 -23.58
CA PRO A 161 30.28 5.89 -23.85
C PRO A 161 29.70 6.17 -25.24
N THR A 162 28.62 6.95 -25.28
CA THR A 162 28.05 7.48 -26.52
C THR A 162 29.17 8.13 -27.31
N ARG A 163 29.47 7.56 -28.47
CA ARG A 163 30.38 8.12 -29.47
C ARG A 163 29.75 9.32 -30.14
#